data_AF-A0A7L4WGB6-F1
#
_entry.id   AF-A0A7L4WGB6-F1
#
_cell.length_a   1.000
_cell.length_b   1.000
_cell.length_c   1.000
_cell.angle_alpha   90.00
_cell.angle_beta   90.00
_cell.angle_gamma   90.00
#
_symmetry.space_group_name_H-M   'P 1'
#
loop_
_entity.id
_entity.type
_entity.pdbx_description
1 polymer ?
#
loop_
_entity_poly.entity_id
_entity_poly.type
_entity_poly.pdbx_seq_one_letter_code
_entity_poly.pdbx_strand_id
1 'polypeptide(L)'
;MAVAPINKGVVDYGNVTVVAAATNPASPADLQGAVQSIFGNSTQYDVAERYLLKLMKAHPDWQINQLSGYSQSAYMLKIGAKYHIPTTVFHGWFNYNTLTKAERTYMNAHMAQYINYRAHEEEVGGKFVISHDAQNTAGSVYYIGGVTSHLLGSFKFDKNGNIKFNIDDAKGEKKIANLQASIAKSSGGKRIALRTSLIHTVSKHAKDLAQGYESAVKAELDKVETDIENIVQEINQGAYMIQNYLQGWEVNQLIQNYQKSDFWDKGLEASIKQEVSTYKHQLFDFSNTLTAVSRRMADYDSQEGARLFKQDITARGKVR
;
A
#
# COMPACT_ATOMS: atom_id res chain seq x y z
N MET A 1 -16.84 -14.14 4.70
CA MET A 1 -17.34 -15.20 3.79
C MET A 1 -16.15 -15.93 3.17
N ALA A 2 -16.32 -17.19 2.81
CA ALA A 2 -15.32 -17.96 2.07
C ALA A 2 -15.75 -18.10 0.61
N VAL A 3 -14.80 -17.98 -0.31
CA VAL A 3 -15.02 -18.12 -1.75
C VAL A 3 -13.94 -19.04 -2.32
N ALA A 4 -14.30 -19.81 -3.34
CA ALA A 4 -13.39 -20.70 -4.06
C ALA A 4 -13.60 -20.49 -5.57
N PRO A 5 -12.54 -20.51 -6.39
CA PRO A 5 -12.68 -20.37 -7.82
C PRO A 5 -13.36 -21.59 -8.42
N ILE A 6 -13.96 -21.38 -9.60
CA ILE A 6 -14.52 -22.46 -10.41
C ILE A 6 -13.56 -22.71 -11.56
N ASN A 7 -12.98 -23.91 -11.60
CA ASN A 7 -12.14 -24.36 -12.70
C ASN A 7 -12.93 -25.35 -13.56
N LYS A 8 -13.26 -24.96 -14.80
CA LYS A 8 -14.01 -25.79 -15.76
C LYS A 8 -15.33 -26.37 -15.18
N GLY A 9 -16.04 -25.59 -14.38
CA GLY A 9 -17.31 -26.00 -13.77
C GLY A 9 -17.20 -26.76 -12.45
N VAL A 10 -15.98 -27.04 -11.98
CA VAL A 10 -15.73 -27.68 -10.68
C VAL A 10 -15.20 -26.65 -9.69
N VAL A 11 -15.72 -26.67 -8.47
CA VAL A 11 -15.23 -25.80 -7.38
C VAL A 11 -13.86 -26.29 -6.93
N ASP A 12 -12.89 -25.38 -6.89
CA ASP A 12 -11.53 -25.68 -6.44
C ASP A 12 -11.35 -25.33 -4.95
N TYR A 13 -11.66 -26.30 -4.10
CA TYR A 13 -11.46 -26.19 -2.66
C TYR A 13 -9.97 -26.22 -2.25
N GLY A 14 -9.04 -26.42 -3.20
CA GLY A 14 -7.60 -26.19 -3.02
C GLY A 14 -7.21 -24.71 -3.05
N ASN A 15 -8.14 -23.81 -3.36
CA ASN A 15 -7.88 -22.37 -3.46
C ASN A 15 -8.99 -21.54 -2.79
N VAL A 16 -9.14 -21.66 -1.47
CA VAL A 16 -10.17 -20.93 -0.72
C VAL A 16 -9.65 -19.58 -0.22
N THR A 17 -10.36 -18.52 -0.58
CA THR A 17 -10.13 -17.18 -0.05
C THR A 17 -11.18 -16.83 1.00
N VAL A 18 -10.77 -16.33 2.18
CA VAL A 18 -11.69 -15.78 3.18
C VAL A 18 -11.70 -14.25 3.10
N VAL A 19 -12.85 -13.69 2.79
CA VAL A 19 -13.07 -12.25 2.61
C VAL A 19 -13.93 -11.68 3.72
N ALA A 20 -13.46 -10.60 4.35
CA ALA A 20 -14.21 -9.82 5.33
C ALA A 20 -14.71 -8.51 4.70
N ALA A 21 -16.04 -8.30 4.69
CA ALA A 21 -16.62 -7.02 4.30
C ALA A 21 -16.38 -5.95 5.38
N ALA A 22 -16.42 -4.67 4.97
CA ALA A 22 -16.48 -3.54 5.90
C ALA A 22 -17.91 -3.32 6.42
N THR A 23 -18.08 -2.41 7.38
CA THR A 23 -19.38 -1.99 7.93
C THR A 23 -20.36 -1.53 6.84
N ASN A 24 -21.64 -1.84 7.02
CA ASN A 24 -22.73 -1.29 6.22
C ASN A 24 -23.10 0.13 6.70
N PRO A 25 -22.98 1.19 5.87
CA PRO A 25 -23.32 2.55 6.28
C PRO A 25 -24.81 2.77 6.59
N ALA A 26 -25.70 1.81 6.28
CA ALA A 26 -27.11 1.86 6.62
C ALA A 26 -27.44 1.45 8.07
N SER A 27 -26.47 1.02 8.87
CA SER A 27 -26.68 0.55 10.25
C SER A 27 -25.99 1.47 11.28
N PRO A 28 -26.76 2.18 12.15
CA PRO A 28 -26.21 3.10 13.15
C PRO A 28 -25.28 2.45 14.19
N ALA A 29 -25.55 1.19 14.58
CA ALA A 29 -24.72 0.44 15.53
C ALA A 29 -23.34 0.08 14.94
N ASP A 30 -23.28 -0.02 13.63
CA ASP A 30 -22.15 -0.50 12.84
C ASP A 30 -21.14 0.64 12.59
N LEU A 31 -21.63 1.88 12.54
CA LEU A 31 -20.82 3.12 12.51
C LEU A 31 -20.04 3.33 13.81
N GLN A 32 -20.63 2.99 14.97
CA GLN A 32 -20.01 3.10 16.28
C GLN A 32 -18.92 2.02 16.49
N GLY A 33 -19.16 0.80 15.97
CA GLY A 33 -18.17 -0.28 15.91
C GLY A 33 -17.01 0.00 14.96
N ALA A 34 -17.24 0.69 13.84
CA ALA A 34 -16.19 1.13 12.91
C ALA A 34 -15.18 2.04 13.62
N VAL A 35 -15.64 2.99 14.45
CA VAL A 35 -14.77 3.88 15.24
C VAL A 35 -13.97 3.11 16.30
N GLN A 36 -14.51 2.05 16.90
CA GLN A 36 -13.79 1.22 17.88
C GLN A 36 -12.78 0.25 17.25
N SER A 37 -13.09 -0.28 16.05
CA SER A 37 -12.22 -1.18 15.29
C SER A 37 -10.88 -0.54 14.88
N ILE A 38 -10.97 0.76 14.65
CA ILE A 38 -9.93 1.71 14.33
C ILE A 38 -8.87 1.82 15.46
N PHE A 39 -9.25 1.59 16.72
CA PHE A 39 -8.35 1.64 17.89
C PHE A 39 -7.83 0.26 18.35
N GLY A 40 -8.02 -0.80 17.54
CA GLY A 40 -7.42 -2.12 17.81
C GLY A 40 -8.26 -3.07 18.65
N ASN A 41 -9.49 -2.70 19.03
CA ASN A 41 -10.47 -3.59 19.69
C ASN A 41 -11.71 -3.76 18.81
N SER A 42 -11.53 -4.30 17.59
CA SER A 42 -12.69 -4.61 16.75
C SER A 42 -13.30 -5.94 17.19
N THR A 43 -14.55 -5.92 17.65
CA THR A 43 -15.36 -7.14 17.81
C THR A 43 -15.43 -7.94 16.50
N GLN A 44 -15.24 -7.28 15.35
CA GLN A 44 -15.18 -7.87 14.02
C GLN A 44 -13.92 -8.74 13.79
N TYR A 45 -12.78 -8.43 14.44
CA TYR A 45 -11.57 -9.26 14.42
C TYR A 45 -11.86 -10.61 15.05
N ASP A 46 -12.41 -10.63 16.27
CA ASP A 46 -12.72 -11.88 16.99
C ASP A 46 -13.78 -12.71 16.26
N VAL A 47 -14.74 -12.05 15.60
CA VAL A 47 -15.73 -12.73 14.76
C VAL A 47 -15.08 -13.34 13.52
N ALA A 48 -14.22 -12.60 12.82
CA ALA A 48 -13.54 -13.09 11.63
C ALA A 48 -12.54 -14.22 11.95
N GLU A 49 -11.79 -14.10 13.05
CA GLU A 49 -10.87 -15.13 13.52
C GLU A 49 -11.63 -16.40 13.90
N ARG A 50 -12.71 -16.29 14.69
CA ARG A 50 -13.56 -17.45 15.00
C ARG A 50 -14.19 -18.07 13.77
N TYR A 51 -14.60 -17.25 12.80
CA TYR A 51 -15.14 -17.76 11.53
C TYR A 51 -14.08 -18.56 10.76
N LEU A 52 -12.87 -18.02 10.62
CA LEU A 52 -11.74 -18.71 9.97
C LEU A 52 -11.45 -20.06 10.65
N LEU A 53 -11.29 -20.06 11.97
CA LEU A 53 -11.00 -21.29 12.74
C LEU A 53 -12.13 -22.31 12.64
N LYS A 54 -13.39 -21.86 12.66
CA LYS A 54 -14.55 -22.74 12.46
C LYS A 54 -14.54 -23.36 11.07
N LEU A 55 -14.17 -22.59 10.05
CA LEU A 55 -14.09 -23.07 8.67
C LEU A 55 -12.99 -24.12 8.51
N MET A 56 -11.78 -23.84 8.99
CA MET A 56 -10.66 -24.80 8.98
C MET A 56 -10.99 -26.09 9.72
N LYS A 57 -11.74 -25.99 10.82
CA LYS A 57 -12.16 -27.17 11.60
C LYS A 57 -13.26 -27.97 10.89
N ALA A 58 -14.22 -27.30 10.26
CA ALA A 58 -15.36 -27.95 9.61
C ALA A 58 -14.98 -28.55 8.25
N HIS A 59 -13.98 -27.97 7.58
CA HIS A 59 -13.53 -28.34 6.24
C HIS A 59 -12.00 -28.51 6.23
N PRO A 60 -11.46 -29.60 6.82
CA PRO A 60 -10.02 -29.83 6.87
C PRO A 60 -9.41 -30.11 5.48
N ASP A 61 -10.23 -30.44 4.50
CA ASP A 61 -9.89 -30.66 3.09
C ASP A 61 -9.78 -29.35 2.28
N TRP A 62 -10.24 -28.22 2.83
CA TRP A 62 -10.16 -26.93 2.17
C TRP A 62 -8.82 -26.26 2.45
N GLN A 63 -8.15 -25.80 1.39
CA GLN A 63 -6.93 -25.01 1.51
C GLN A 63 -7.27 -23.52 1.54
N ILE A 64 -7.31 -22.94 2.73
CA ILE A 64 -7.49 -21.50 2.91
C ILE A 64 -6.14 -20.82 2.72
N ASN A 65 -5.85 -20.41 1.48
CA ASN A 65 -4.54 -19.89 1.09
C ASN A 65 -4.52 -18.38 0.90
N GLN A 66 -5.65 -17.69 1.07
CA GLN A 66 -5.72 -16.25 0.94
C GLN A 66 -6.76 -15.64 1.89
N LEU A 67 -6.42 -14.50 2.47
CA LEU A 67 -7.33 -13.63 3.20
C LEU A 67 -7.50 -12.30 2.47
N SER A 68 -8.67 -11.69 2.60
CA SER A 68 -8.90 -10.35 2.07
C SER A 68 -9.87 -9.53 2.91
N GLY A 69 -9.72 -8.21 2.78
CA GLY A 69 -10.51 -7.23 3.50
C GLY A 69 -10.52 -5.88 2.79
N TYR A 70 -11.42 -5.01 3.21
CA TYR A 70 -11.60 -3.67 2.70
C TYR A 70 -11.86 -2.69 3.84
N SER A 71 -11.30 -1.48 3.77
CA SER A 71 -11.50 -0.44 4.78
C SER A 71 -11.12 -0.92 6.19
N GLN A 72 -12.05 -0.87 7.15
CA GLN A 72 -11.85 -1.33 8.52
C GLN A 72 -11.57 -2.83 8.68
N SER A 73 -11.92 -3.68 7.69
CA SER A 73 -11.62 -5.12 7.78
C SER A 73 -10.15 -5.45 7.47
N ALA A 74 -9.30 -4.43 7.42
CA ALA A 74 -7.85 -4.58 7.30
C ALA A 74 -7.21 -5.33 8.49
N TYR A 75 -7.94 -5.53 9.59
CA TYR A 75 -7.55 -6.45 10.66
C TYR A 75 -7.28 -7.88 10.17
N MET A 76 -7.75 -8.27 8.97
CA MET A 76 -7.38 -9.52 8.31
C MET A 76 -5.86 -9.65 8.10
N LEU A 77 -5.11 -8.54 8.01
CA LEU A 77 -3.64 -8.55 7.97
C LEU A 77 -3.06 -9.19 9.24
N LYS A 78 -3.61 -8.85 10.41
CA LYS A 78 -3.20 -9.45 11.68
C LYS A 78 -3.56 -10.93 11.74
N ILE A 79 -4.77 -11.31 11.33
CA ILE A 79 -5.19 -12.72 11.28
C ILE A 79 -4.26 -13.51 10.37
N GLY A 80 -3.98 -13.01 9.17
CA GLY A 80 -3.06 -13.65 8.25
C GLY A 80 -1.65 -13.77 8.80
N ALA A 81 -1.14 -12.74 9.48
CA ALA A 81 0.16 -12.80 10.13
C ALA A 81 0.21 -13.85 11.26
N LYS A 82 -0.86 -13.96 12.04
CA LYS A 82 -0.98 -14.91 13.16
C LYS A 82 -1.06 -16.37 12.69
N TYR A 83 -1.72 -16.62 11.56
CA TYR A 83 -1.93 -17.97 11.02
C TYR A 83 -1.09 -18.27 9.78
N HIS A 84 -0.15 -17.38 9.43
CA HIS A 84 0.71 -17.51 8.24
C HIS A 84 -0.06 -17.73 6.93
N ILE A 85 -1.18 -17.02 6.77
CA ILE A 85 -1.99 -17.04 5.55
C ILE A 85 -1.73 -15.73 4.80
N PRO A 86 -1.37 -15.77 3.50
CA PRO A 86 -1.28 -14.59 2.67
C PRO A 86 -2.54 -13.72 2.75
N THR A 87 -2.36 -12.41 2.84
CA THR A 87 -3.45 -11.44 3.01
C THR A 87 -3.29 -10.24 2.10
N THR A 88 -4.34 -9.92 1.35
CA THR A 88 -4.42 -8.72 0.52
C THR A 88 -5.64 -7.90 0.89
N VAL A 89 -5.44 -6.66 1.34
CA VAL A 89 -6.52 -5.75 1.73
C VAL A 89 -6.54 -4.48 0.87
N PHE A 90 -7.71 -3.87 0.75
CA PHE A 90 -7.97 -2.70 -0.09
C PHE A 90 -8.47 -1.53 0.74
N HIS A 91 -7.89 -0.35 0.54
CA HIS A 91 -8.09 0.83 1.38
C HIS A 91 -8.01 0.52 2.88
N GLY A 92 -7.12 -0.38 3.27
CA GLY A 92 -7.13 -0.93 4.61
C GLY A 92 -6.72 0.11 5.67
N TRP A 93 -7.60 0.35 6.64
CA TRP A 93 -7.29 1.12 7.85
C TRP A 93 -6.81 0.16 8.92
N PHE A 94 -5.49 -0.02 9.03
CA PHE A 94 -4.90 -1.00 9.92
C PHE A 94 -3.86 -0.38 10.84
N ASN A 95 -4.10 -0.47 12.15
CA ASN A 95 -3.14 -0.05 13.15
C ASN A 95 -2.07 -1.14 13.34
N TYR A 96 -0.94 -0.99 12.64
CA TYR A 96 0.19 -1.93 12.71
C TYR A 96 0.83 -2.05 14.11
N ASN A 97 0.59 -1.11 15.02
CA ASN A 97 1.08 -1.22 16.40
C ASN A 97 0.36 -2.32 17.20
N THR A 98 -0.76 -2.84 16.67
CA THR A 98 -1.45 -3.99 17.27
C THR A 98 -0.77 -5.32 16.98
N LEU A 99 0.21 -5.36 16.06
CA LEU A 99 0.99 -6.55 15.77
C LEU A 99 1.92 -6.88 16.94
N THR A 100 1.97 -8.15 17.32
CA THR A 100 3.03 -8.67 18.17
C THR A 100 4.37 -8.59 17.44
N LYS A 101 5.48 -8.71 18.19
CA LYS A 101 6.83 -8.76 17.59
C LYS A 101 6.96 -9.90 16.57
N ALA A 102 6.40 -11.08 16.88
CA ALA A 102 6.45 -12.24 15.99
C ALA A 102 5.66 -12.01 14.70
N GLU A 103 4.41 -11.53 14.81
CA GLU A 103 3.55 -11.21 13.66
C GLU A 103 4.23 -10.18 12.75
N ARG A 104 4.80 -9.12 13.33
CA ARG A 104 5.53 -8.08 12.60
C ARG A 104 6.76 -8.63 11.88
N THR A 105 7.60 -9.41 12.58
CA THR A 105 8.77 -10.03 11.97
C THR A 105 8.38 -10.94 10.81
N TYR A 106 7.32 -11.74 10.99
CA TYR A 106 6.83 -12.63 9.94
C TYR A 106 6.32 -11.83 8.72
N MET A 107 5.46 -10.83 8.92
CA MET A 107 4.97 -9.98 7.84
C MET A 107 6.08 -9.27 7.08
N ASN A 108 7.13 -8.81 7.78
CA ASN A 108 8.28 -8.15 7.16
C ASN A 108 9.22 -9.11 6.42
N ALA A 109 9.23 -10.39 6.77
CA ALA A 109 9.98 -11.41 6.03
C ALA A 109 9.22 -11.90 4.79
N HIS A 110 7.89 -11.72 4.74
CA HIS A 110 7.02 -12.22 3.67
C HIS A 110 6.21 -11.07 3.05
N MET A 111 6.87 -9.96 2.72
CA MET A 111 6.18 -8.70 2.37
C MET A 111 5.27 -8.83 1.14
N ALA A 112 5.62 -9.66 0.14
CA ALA A 112 4.73 -9.99 -0.99
C ALA A 112 3.42 -10.67 -0.59
N GLN A 113 3.40 -11.39 0.54
CA GLN A 113 2.20 -12.11 0.98
C GLN A 113 1.26 -11.22 1.80
N TYR A 114 1.72 -10.06 2.28
CA TYR A 114 0.96 -9.17 3.15
C TYR A 114 0.82 -7.79 2.55
N ILE A 115 -0.26 -7.62 1.79
CA ILE A 115 -0.45 -6.46 0.92
C ILE A 115 -1.61 -5.58 1.41
N ASN A 116 -1.37 -4.27 1.50
CA ASN A 116 -2.41 -3.25 1.69
C ASN A 116 -2.39 -2.24 0.54
N TYR A 117 -3.33 -2.35 -0.39
CA TYR A 117 -3.51 -1.39 -1.47
C TYR A 117 -4.29 -0.17 -0.98
N ARG A 118 -3.76 1.04 -1.09
CA ARG A 118 -4.36 2.30 -0.63
C ARG A 118 -4.40 3.36 -1.72
N ALA A 119 -5.30 4.32 -1.56
CA ALA A 119 -5.28 5.60 -2.27
C ALA A 119 -4.74 6.70 -1.35
N HIS A 120 -4.32 7.81 -1.93
CA HIS A 120 -3.86 8.96 -1.16
C HIS A 120 -4.96 9.61 -0.33
N GLU A 121 -4.64 9.88 0.93
CA GLU A 121 -5.56 10.16 2.03
C GLU A 121 -6.40 11.44 1.85
N GLU A 122 -5.91 12.43 1.10
CA GLU A 122 -6.65 13.68 0.86
C GLU A 122 -7.77 13.54 -0.20
N GLU A 123 -7.70 12.53 -1.08
CA GLU A 123 -8.75 12.31 -2.09
C GLU A 123 -9.97 11.55 -1.51
N VAL A 124 -9.85 11.07 -0.27
CA VAL A 124 -10.83 10.22 0.41
C VAL A 124 -11.48 10.90 1.62
N GLY A 125 -11.28 12.22 1.78
CA GLY A 125 -11.99 13.03 2.78
C GLY A 125 -11.36 13.08 4.17
N GLY A 126 -10.13 12.58 4.36
CA GLY A 126 -9.21 12.96 5.45
C GLY A 126 -9.65 12.79 6.92
N LYS A 127 -10.82 12.21 7.22
CA LYS A 127 -11.40 12.25 8.58
C LYS A 127 -11.16 11.03 9.47
N PHE A 128 -10.61 9.93 8.95
CA PHE A 128 -10.31 8.75 9.75
C PHE A 128 -9.02 8.08 9.26
N VAL A 129 -7.90 8.39 9.91
CA VAL A 129 -6.59 7.79 9.62
C VAL A 129 -6.07 7.10 10.88
N ILE A 130 -5.92 5.78 10.84
CA ILE A 130 -5.15 4.99 11.83
C ILE A 130 -4.12 4.14 11.09
N SER A 131 -3.21 4.82 10.42
CA SER A 131 -1.80 4.43 10.38
C SER A 131 -1.03 5.62 9.82
N HIS A 132 -0.76 6.61 10.68
CA HIS A 132 -0.02 7.80 10.27
C HIS A 132 1.50 7.61 10.34
N ASP A 133 1.96 6.42 10.72
CA ASP A 133 3.39 6.18 10.92
C ASP A 133 3.92 5.20 9.88
N ALA A 134 4.48 5.76 8.81
CA ALA A 134 5.22 5.03 7.79
C ALA A 134 6.44 4.27 8.37
N GLN A 135 6.88 4.58 9.59
CA GLN A 135 7.95 3.84 10.28
C GLN A 135 7.43 2.56 10.94
N ASN A 136 6.13 2.47 11.21
CA ASN A 136 5.51 1.35 11.94
C ASN A 136 4.71 0.39 11.05
N THR A 137 4.69 0.58 9.73
CA THR A 137 4.07 -0.37 8.78
C THR A 137 4.82 -1.70 8.77
N ALA A 138 4.08 -2.80 8.61
CA ALA A 138 4.63 -4.14 8.39
C ALA A 138 4.05 -4.75 7.11
N GLY A 139 4.81 -5.58 6.40
CA GLY A 139 4.43 -6.01 5.05
C GLY A 139 4.44 -4.86 4.03
N SER A 140 3.72 -5.03 2.92
CA SER A 140 3.72 -4.07 1.82
C SER A 140 2.47 -3.18 1.80
N VAL A 141 2.69 -1.86 1.77
CA VAL A 141 1.62 -0.88 1.51
C VAL A 141 1.86 -0.27 0.12
N TYR A 142 0.87 -0.40 -0.76
CA TYR A 142 0.93 0.12 -2.12
C TYR A 142 -0.01 1.30 -2.26
N TYR A 143 0.52 2.48 -2.55
CA TYR A 143 -0.30 3.62 -2.95
C TYR A 143 -0.54 3.57 -4.45
N ILE A 144 -1.80 3.51 -4.86
CA ILE A 144 -2.20 3.48 -6.27
C ILE A 144 -2.61 4.90 -6.69
N GLY A 145 -1.83 5.49 -7.60
CA GLY A 145 -2.08 6.81 -8.17
C GLY A 145 -3.44 6.90 -8.89
N GLY A 146 -4.16 8.00 -8.71
CA GLY A 146 -5.38 8.32 -9.47
C GLY A 146 -6.70 7.74 -8.93
N VAL A 147 -6.69 7.08 -7.78
CA VAL A 147 -7.90 6.61 -7.09
C VAL A 147 -8.52 7.74 -6.25
N THR A 148 -9.55 8.40 -6.78
CA THR A 148 -10.21 9.58 -6.17
C THR A 148 -11.37 9.24 -5.24
N SER A 149 -11.47 8.00 -4.76
CA SER A 149 -12.60 7.55 -3.94
C SER A 149 -12.23 6.37 -3.06
N HIS A 150 -12.90 6.19 -1.93
CA HIS A 150 -12.74 4.99 -1.09
C HIS A 150 -13.34 3.73 -1.77
N LEU A 151 -14.01 3.85 -2.92
CA LEU A 151 -14.78 2.76 -3.51
C LEU A 151 -13.87 1.65 -4.08
N LEU A 152 -14.21 0.39 -3.84
CA LEU A 152 -13.51 -0.76 -4.44
C LEU A 152 -13.48 -0.72 -5.99
N GLY A 153 -14.51 -0.16 -6.64
CA GLY A 153 -14.58 -0.06 -8.11
C GLY A 153 -13.53 0.89 -8.74
N SER A 154 -12.77 1.60 -7.91
CA SER A 154 -11.68 2.47 -8.35
C SER A 154 -10.40 1.70 -8.68
N PHE A 155 -10.19 0.53 -8.07
CA PHE A 155 -9.10 -0.37 -8.43
C PHE A 155 -9.32 -0.92 -9.83
N LYS A 156 -8.27 -0.91 -10.65
CA LYS A 156 -8.28 -1.50 -11.99
C LYS A 156 -7.39 -2.73 -11.99
N PHE A 157 -7.86 -3.78 -12.64
CA PHE A 157 -7.15 -5.04 -12.76
C PHE A 157 -6.90 -5.34 -14.24
N ASP A 158 -5.79 -6.01 -14.54
CA ASP A 158 -5.54 -6.55 -15.86
C ASP A 158 -6.37 -7.83 -16.10
N LYS A 159 -6.24 -8.42 -17.29
CA LYS A 159 -6.95 -9.65 -17.68
C LYS A 159 -6.57 -10.88 -16.83
N ASN A 160 -5.45 -10.83 -16.11
CA ASN A 160 -4.95 -11.90 -15.26
C ASN A 160 -5.34 -11.68 -13.79
N GLY A 161 -6.08 -10.59 -13.47
CA GLY A 161 -6.48 -10.26 -12.11
C GLY A 161 -5.41 -9.52 -11.30
N ASN A 162 -4.30 -9.10 -11.92
CA ASN A 162 -3.30 -8.28 -11.24
C ASN A 162 -3.76 -6.83 -11.18
N ILE A 163 -3.43 -6.13 -10.09
CA ILE A 163 -3.69 -4.69 -10.01
C ILE A 163 -2.88 -3.95 -11.07
N LYS A 164 -3.57 -3.13 -11.85
CA LYS A 164 -2.93 -2.11 -12.68
C LYS A 164 -2.50 -0.99 -11.76
N PHE A 165 -1.20 -0.97 -11.43
CA PHE A 165 -0.58 0.21 -10.85
C PHE A 165 -0.70 1.32 -11.89
N ASN A 166 -1.57 2.30 -11.65
CA ASN A 166 -1.53 3.55 -12.38
C ASN A 166 -0.25 4.27 -11.97
N ILE A 167 0.84 3.94 -12.66
CA ILE A 167 2.01 4.82 -12.80
C ILE A 167 1.60 6.07 -13.60
N ASP A 168 0.46 6.00 -14.32
CA ASP A 168 -0.15 7.11 -15.03
C ASP A 168 -0.64 8.19 -14.06
N ASP A 169 0.32 9.06 -13.75
CA ASP A 169 0.27 10.38 -13.14
C ASP A 169 -0.59 11.41 -13.91
N ALA A 170 -1.43 10.96 -14.84
CA ALA A 170 -2.21 11.83 -15.70
C ALA A 170 -3.15 12.79 -14.94
N LYS A 171 -3.41 12.57 -13.64
CA LYS A 171 -4.16 13.50 -12.78
C LYS A 171 -3.25 14.51 -12.03
N GLY A 172 -2.09 14.08 -11.54
CA GLY A 172 -1.11 14.96 -10.89
C GLY A 172 -0.55 15.95 -11.90
N GLU A 173 -0.07 15.46 -13.03
CA GLU A 173 0.42 16.25 -14.17
C GLU A 173 -0.65 17.20 -14.70
N LYS A 174 -1.89 16.74 -14.88
CA LYS A 174 -2.98 17.59 -15.37
C LYS A 174 -3.36 18.69 -14.38
N LYS A 175 -3.35 18.39 -13.07
CA LYS A 175 -3.61 19.40 -12.03
C LYS A 175 -2.47 20.42 -11.94
N ILE A 176 -1.22 19.98 -12.05
CA ILE A 176 -0.03 20.82 -12.15
C ILE A 176 -0.14 21.75 -13.37
N ALA A 177 -0.43 21.19 -14.55
CA ALA A 177 -0.60 21.95 -15.79
C ALA A 177 -1.73 22.99 -15.70
N ASN A 178 -2.88 22.61 -15.12
CA ASN A 178 -4.00 23.52 -14.91
C ASN A 178 -3.67 24.66 -13.93
N LEU A 179 -2.94 24.37 -12.86
CA LEU A 179 -2.47 25.38 -11.90
C LEU A 179 -1.47 26.32 -12.56
N GLN A 180 -0.52 25.82 -13.33
CA GLN A 180 0.42 26.63 -14.12
C GLN A 180 -0.32 27.57 -15.09
N ALA A 181 -1.31 27.06 -15.83
CA ALA A 181 -2.13 27.87 -16.74
C ALA A 181 -2.95 28.95 -15.98
N SER A 182 -3.45 28.63 -14.79
CA SER A 182 -4.22 29.56 -13.94
C SER A 182 -3.33 30.64 -13.30
N ILE A 183 -2.09 30.29 -12.94
CA ILE A 183 -1.07 31.24 -12.45
C ILE A 183 -0.70 32.24 -13.55
N ALA A 184 -0.57 31.78 -14.80
CA ALA A 184 -0.26 32.66 -15.93
C ALA A 184 -1.32 33.76 -16.12
N LYS A 185 -2.60 33.45 -15.87
CA LYS A 185 -3.75 34.37 -16.04
C LYS A 185 -4.16 35.15 -14.78
N SER A 186 -3.47 34.99 -13.66
CA SER A 186 -3.82 35.64 -12.38
C SER A 186 -2.81 36.71 -11.96
N SER A 187 -3.24 37.61 -11.08
CA SER A 187 -2.43 38.70 -10.50
C SER A 187 -2.65 38.81 -8.98
N GLY A 188 -1.77 39.55 -8.31
CA GLY A 188 -1.87 39.86 -6.88
C GLY A 188 -2.01 38.63 -5.98
N GLY A 189 -2.82 38.74 -4.92
CA GLY A 189 -3.04 37.67 -3.93
C GLY A 189 -3.58 36.36 -4.52
N LYS A 190 -4.35 36.41 -5.61
CA LYS A 190 -4.85 35.21 -6.31
C LYS A 190 -3.71 34.41 -6.93
N ARG A 191 -2.72 35.09 -7.53
CA ARG A 191 -1.53 34.44 -8.12
C ARG A 191 -0.67 33.75 -7.04
N ILE A 192 -0.55 34.38 -5.88
CA ILE A 192 0.17 33.84 -4.72
C ILE A 192 -0.50 32.56 -4.22
N ALA A 193 -1.80 32.58 -3.95
CA ALA A 193 -2.54 31.41 -3.47
C ALA A 193 -2.48 30.22 -4.45
N LEU A 194 -2.51 30.49 -5.76
CA LEU A 194 -2.36 29.47 -6.79
C LEU A 194 -0.94 28.88 -6.83
N ARG A 195 0.10 29.68 -6.58
CA ARG A 195 1.50 29.19 -6.48
C ARG A 195 1.71 28.33 -5.24
N THR A 196 1.15 28.70 -4.08
CA THR A 196 1.14 27.86 -2.87
C THR A 196 0.45 26.52 -3.14
N SER A 197 -0.69 26.55 -3.82
CA SER A 197 -1.44 25.35 -4.22
C SER A 197 -0.65 24.46 -5.20
N LEU A 198 0.09 25.07 -6.13
CA LEU A 198 0.98 24.36 -7.05
C LEU A 198 2.12 23.68 -6.30
N ILE A 199 2.82 24.40 -5.41
CA ILE A 199 3.95 23.83 -4.65
C ILE A 199 3.47 22.66 -3.79
N HIS A 200 2.34 22.82 -3.09
CA HIS A 200 1.75 21.73 -2.32
C HIS A 200 1.38 20.52 -3.20
N THR A 201 0.77 20.76 -4.37
CA THR A 201 0.41 19.70 -5.32
C THR A 201 1.65 18.96 -5.83
N VAL A 202 2.71 19.67 -6.20
CA VAL A 202 3.98 19.07 -6.66
C VAL A 202 4.66 18.29 -5.55
N SER A 203 4.72 18.84 -4.33
CA SER A 203 5.31 18.15 -3.17
C SER A 203 4.61 16.85 -2.86
N LYS A 204 3.27 16.86 -2.86
CA LYS A 204 2.48 15.65 -2.62
C LYS A 204 2.73 14.64 -3.73
N HIS A 205 2.56 15.08 -4.98
CA HIS A 205 2.75 14.24 -6.14
C HIS A 205 4.14 13.55 -6.19
N ALA A 206 5.22 14.25 -5.82
CA ALA A 206 6.56 13.68 -5.72
C ALA A 206 6.66 12.55 -4.65
N LYS A 207 5.97 12.69 -3.51
CA LYS A 207 5.90 11.65 -2.48
C LYS A 207 5.12 10.44 -2.96
N ASP A 208 4.02 10.69 -3.67
CA ASP A 208 3.15 9.66 -4.23
C ASP A 208 3.92 8.79 -5.24
N LEU A 209 4.67 9.41 -6.17
CA LEU A 209 5.54 8.70 -7.11
C LEU A 209 6.62 7.89 -6.40
N ALA A 210 7.30 8.49 -5.42
CA ALA A 210 8.37 7.84 -4.67
C ALA A 210 7.90 6.58 -3.95
N GLN A 211 6.74 6.66 -3.29
CA GLN A 211 6.15 5.51 -2.57
C GLN A 211 5.64 4.46 -3.54
N GLY A 212 4.91 4.86 -4.59
CA GLY A 212 4.39 3.93 -5.59
C GLY A 212 5.49 3.14 -6.28
N TYR A 213 6.57 3.82 -6.68
CA TYR A 213 7.71 3.20 -7.33
C TYR A 213 8.46 2.24 -6.40
N GLU A 214 8.74 2.65 -5.15
CA GLU A 214 9.40 1.78 -4.17
C GLU A 214 8.60 0.51 -3.88
N SER A 215 7.31 0.66 -3.62
CA SER A 215 6.47 -0.50 -3.34
C SER A 215 6.40 -1.42 -4.56
N ALA A 216 6.19 -0.89 -5.77
CA ALA A 216 6.10 -1.69 -6.99
C ALA A 216 7.36 -2.52 -7.27
N VAL A 217 8.55 -1.92 -7.14
CA VAL A 217 9.83 -2.63 -7.33
C VAL A 217 10.00 -3.74 -6.30
N LYS A 218 9.70 -3.46 -5.03
CA LYS A 218 9.77 -4.48 -3.96
C LYS A 218 8.80 -5.63 -4.18
N ALA A 219 7.59 -5.34 -4.68
CA ALA A 219 6.60 -6.38 -5.02
C ALA A 219 7.11 -7.32 -6.09
N GLU A 220 7.65 -6.77 -7.17
CA GLU A 220 8.07 -7.58 -8.30
C GLU A 220 9.28 -8.42 -7.90
N LEU A 221 10.20 -7.89 -7.09
CA LEU A 221 11.30 -8.66 -6.51
C LEU A 221 10.78 -9.84 -5.68
N ASP A 222 9.92 -9.58 -4.70
CA ASP A 222 9.42 -10.63 -3.81
C ASP A 222 8.56 -11.67 -4.57
N LYS A 223 7.80 -11.23 -5.59
CA LYS A 223 7.02 -12.12 -6.47
C LYS A 223 7.94 -13.04 -7.27
N VAL A 224 8.95 -12.48 -7.94
CA VAL A 224 9.92 -13.26 -8.72
C VAL A 224 10.71 -14.20 -7.80
N GLU A 225 11.07 -13.76 -6.60
CA GLU A 225 11.73 -14.60 -5.59
C GLU A 225 10.85 -15.80 -5.20
N THR A 226 9.55 -15.56 -4.99
CA THR A 226 8.56 -16.61 -4.67
C THR A 226 8.37 -17.58 -5.84
N ASP A 227 8.29 -17.07 -7.08
CA ASP A 227 8.18 -17.91 -8.27
C ASP A 227 9.40 -18.83 -8.42
N ILE A 228 10.62 -18.31 -8.17
CA ILE A 228 11.85 -19.11 -8.15
C ILE A 228 11.82 -20.16 -7.03
N GLU A 229 11.35 -19.81 -5.84
CA GLU A 229 11.20 -20.78 -4.75
C GLU A 229 10.25 -21.92 -5.12
N ASN A 230 9.11 -21.62 -5.74
CA ASN A 230 8.16 -22.62 -6.19
C ASN A 230 8.77 -23.55 -7.25
N ILE A 231 9.47 -22.99 -8.25
CA ILE A 231 10.15 -23.77 -9.30
C ILE A 231 11.20 -24.71 -8.67
N VAL A 232 12.02 -24.20 -7.74
CA VAL A 232 13.03 -25.01 -7.04
C VAL A 232 12.36 -26.13 -6.23
N GLN A 233 11.25 -25.85 -5.56
CA GLN A 233 10.49 -26.87 -4.84
C GLN A 233 9.92 -27.94 -5.77
N GLU A 234 9.36 -27.55 -6.91
CA GLU A 234 8.84 -28.49 -7.93
C GLU A 234 9.95 -29.40 -8.47
N ILE A 235 11.13 -28.84 -8.79
CA ILE A 235 12.29 -29.62 -9.27
C ILE A 235 12.73 -30.63 -8.21
N ASN A 236 12.87 -30.17 -6.95
CA ASN A 236 13.30 -31.04 -5.85
C ASN A 236 12.28 -32.15 -5.60
N GLN A 237 10.99 -31.85 -5.57
CA GLN A 237 9.93 -32.85 -5.41
C GLN A 237 9.93 -33.85 -6.58
N GLY A 238 10.07 -33.37 -7.82
CA GLY A 238 10.21 -34.20 -9.01
C GLY A 238 11.36 -35.20 -8.91
N ALA A 239 12.54 -34.72 -8.48
CA ALA A 239 13.73 -35.54 -8.31
C ALA A 239 13.58 -36.58 -7.17
N TYR A 240 12.88 -36.25 -6.08
CA TYR A 240 12.59 -37.24 -5.04
C TYR A 240 11.60 -38.30 -5.50
N MET A 241 10.64 -37.98 -6.39
CA MET A 241 9.68 -38.96 -6.90
C MET A 241 10.31 -40.04 -7.79
N ILE A 242 11.47 -39.78 -8.41
CA ILE A 242 12.22 -40.75 -9.21
C ILE A 242 13.20 -41.63 -8.40
N GLN A 243 13.22 -41.49 -7.06
CA GLN A 243 14.09 -42.25 -6.14
C GLN A 243 13.90 -43.79 -6.24
N ASN A 244 12.78 -44.28 -6.79
CA ASN A 244 12.62 -45.71 -7.06
C ASN A 244 13.60 -46.25 -8.14
N TYR A 245 14.27 -45.36 -8.87
CA TYR A 245 15.23 -45.69 -9.94
C TYR A 245 16.66 -45.22 -9.65
N LEU A 246 16.87 -44.43 -8.59
CA LEU A 246 18.14 -43.78 -8.26
C LEU A 246 18.38 -43.79 -6.75
N GLN A 247 19.63 -43.98 -6.32
CA GLN A 247 20.01 -43.84 -4.92
C GLN A 247 19.97 -42.36 -4.49
N GLY A 248 19.79 -42.09 -3.19
CA GLY A 248 19.63 -40.72 -2.68
C GLY A 248 20.81 -39.78 -2.99
N TRP A 249 22.02 -40.30 -3.15
CA TRP A 249 23.17 -39.50 -3.56
C TRP A 249 23.11 -39.11 -5.05
N GLU A 250 22.57 -39.96 -5.92
CA GLU A 250 22.36 -39.68 -7.35
C GLU A 250 21.28 -38.61 -7.53
N VAL A 251 20.21 -38.68 -6.73
CA VAL A 251 19.17 -37.65 -6.67
C VAL A 251 19.77 -36.31 -6.23
N ASN A 252 20.59 -36.29 -5.18
CA ASN A 252 21.25 -35.06 -4.72
C ASN A 252 22.21 -34.49 -5.77
N GLN A 253 22.97 -35.33 -6.49
CA GLN A 253 23.82 -34.88 -7.61
C GLN A 253 23.01 -34.28 -8.76
N LEU A 254 21.82 -34.83 -9.05
CA LEU A 254 20.94 -34.32 -10.11
C LEU A 254 20.46 -32.89 -9.84
N ILE A 255 20.12 -32.59 -8.59
CA ILE A 255 19.53 -31.30 -8.17
C ILE A 255 20.54 -30.30 -7.63
N GLN A 256 21.83 -30.65 -7.55
CA GLN A 256 22.83 -29.84 -6.84
C GLN A 256 22.99 -28.41 -7.38
N ASN A 257 22.72 -28.19 -8.68
CA ASN A 257 22.82 -26.90 -9.36
C ASN A 257 21.43 -26.26 -9.61
N TYR A 258 20.39 -26.79 -8.96
CA TYR A 258 19.02 -26.29 -9.07
C TYR A 258 18.53 -25.74 -7.74
N GLN A 259 19.43 -25.16 -6.95
CA GLN A 259 19.10 -24.53 -5.68
C GLN A 259 18.72 -23.06 -5.90
N LYS A 260 17.96 -22.47 -4.97
CA LYS A 260 17.56 -21.05 -5.06
C LYS A 260 18.75 -20.12 -5.30
N SER A 261 19.90 -20.39 -4.67
CA SER A 261 21.12 -19.60 -4.82
C SER A 261 21.70 -19.59 -6.24
N ASP A 262 21.36 -20.58 -7.07
CA ASP A 262 21.82 -20.67 -8.46
C ASP A 262 20.96 -19.79 -9.39
N PHE A 263 19.75 -19.43 -8.97
CA PHE A 263 18.79 -18.63 -9.75
C PHE A 263 18.53 -17.23 -9.18
N TRP A 264 18.79 -17.01 -7.90
CA TRP A 264 18.49 -15.77 -7.19
C TRP A 264 19.75 -15.08 -6.67
N ASP A 265 20.09 -13.95 -7.28
CA ASP A 265 21.19 -13.10 -6.83
C ASP A 265 20.74 -12.17 -5.70
N LYS A 266 21.00 -12.61 -4.46
CA LYS A 266 20.72 -11.81 -3.25
C LYS A 266 21.50 -10.49 -3.19
N GLY A 267 22.67 -10.41 -3.83
CA GLY A 267 23.48 -9.19 -3.87
C GLY A 267 22.85 -8.15 -4.79
N LEU A 268 22.34 -8.58 -5.94
CA LEU A 268 21.58 -7.75 -6.86
C LEU A 268 20.25 -7.30 -6.25
N GLU A 269 19.50 -8.21 -5.61
CA GLU A 269 18.26 -7.88 -4.90
C GLU A 269 18.49 -6.76 -3.86
N ALA A 270 19.51 -6.91 -3.01
CA ALA A 270 19.86 -5.92 -2.01
C ALA A 270 20.23 -4.56 -2.63
N SER A 271 20.99 -4.57 -3.73
CA SER A 271 21.36 -3.37 -4.48
C SER A 271 20.12 -2.66 -5.03
N ILE A 272 19.19 -3.38 -5.66
CA ILE A 272 17.94 -2.83 -6.18
C ILE A 272 17.08 -2.25 -5.04
N LYS A 273 16.92 -2.99 -3.93
CA LYS A 273 16.18 -2.52 -2.74
C LYS A 273 16.80 -1.25 -2.15
N GLN A 274 18.13 -1.11 -2.19
CA GLN A 274 18.83 0.09 -1.72
C GLN A 274 18.67 1.27 -2.68
N GLU A 275 18.83 1.06 -3.99
CA GLU A 275 18.67 2.11 -5.00
C GLU A 275 17.27 2.72 -4.97
N VAL A 276 16.23 1.87 -4.89
CA VAL A 276 14.85 2.34 -4.85
C VAL A 276 14.52 3.08 -3.55
N SER A 277 15.13 2.67 -2.43
CA SER A 277 15.05 3.38 -1.15
C SER A 277 15.71 4.76 -1.24
N THR A 278 16.91 4.85 -1.83
CA THR A 278 17.61 6.12 -2.06
C THR A 278 16.78 7.06 -2.95
N TYR A 279 16.21 6.55 -4.05
CA TYR A 279 15.33 7.33 -4.93
C TYR A 279 14.14 7.92 -4.17
N LYS A 280 13.47 7.11 -3.34
CA LYS A 280 12.37 7.58 -2.50
C LYS A 280 12.83 8.67 -1.53
N HIS A 281 13.94 8.47 -0.83
CA HIS A 281 14.46 9.45 0.11
C HIS A 281 14.73 10.80 -0.55
N GLN A 282 15.36 10.79 -1.73
CA GLN A 282 15.64 12.01 -2.51
C GLN A 282 14.35 12.76 -2.89
N LEU A 283 13.31 12.05 -3.34
CA LEU A 283 12.01 12.67 -3.67
C LEU A 283 11.28 13.19 -2.43
N PHE A 284 11.41 12.51 -1.29
CA PHE A 284 10.87 12.98 -0.02
C PHE A 284 11.57 14.26 0.45
N ASP A 285 12.89 14.32 0.36
CA ASP A 285 13.67 15.50 0.72
C ASP A 285 13.37 16.69 -0.19
N PHE A 286 13.24 16.43 -1.50
CA PHE A 286 12.76 17.41 -2.47
C PHE A 286 11.37 17.96 -2.10
N SER A 287 10.41 17.08 -1.80
CA SER A 287 9.05 17.45 -1.39
C SER A 287 9.01 18.23 -0.07
N ASN A 288 9.83 17.83 0.90
CA ASN A 288 9.94 18.53 2.19
C ASN A 288 10.53 19.92 2.01
N THR A 289 11.55 20.06 1.15
CA THR A 289 12.16 21.35 0.78
C THR A 289 11.12 22.27 0.14
N LEU A 290 10.37 21.79 -0.85
CA LEU A 290 9.30 22.55 -1.49
C LEU A 290 8.22 23.01 -0.48
N THR A 291 7.84 22.13 0.43
CA THR A 291 6.86 22.45 1.49
C THR A 291 7.40 23.55 2.42
N ALA A 292 8.67 23.49 2.79
CA ALA A 292 9.32 24.53 3.60
C ALA A 292 9.40 25.88 2.87
N VAL A 293 9.75 25.86 1.58
CA VAL A 293 9.73 27.06 0.72
C VAL A 293 8.32 27.65 0.64
N SER A 294 7.29 26.82 0.45
CA SER A 294 5.90 27.27 0.41
C SER A 294 5.47 27.98 1.68
N ARG A 295 5.86 27.47 2.86
CA ARG A 295 5.55 28.10 4.16
C ARG A 295 6.27 29.45 4.26
N ARG A 296 7.56 29.50 3.94
CA ARG A 296 8.35 30.75 3.95
C ARG A 296 7.77 31.81 3.00
N MET A 297 7.27 31.41 1.82
CA MET A 297 6.61 32.33 0.89
C MET A 297 5.31 32.90 1.48
N ALA A 298 4.48 32.06 2.10
CA ALA A 298 3.24 32.51 2.74
C ALA A 298 3.53 33.45 3.94
N ASP A 299 4.53 33.10 4.75
CA ASP A 299 4.96 33.91 5.89
C ASP A 299 5.49 35.28 5.42
N TYR A 300 6.35 35.30 4.40
CA TYR A 300 6.88 36.53 3.81
C TYR A 300 5.77 37.42 3.24
N ASP A 301 4.85 36.85 2.45
CA ASP A 301 3.74 37.62 1.88
C ASP A 301 2.81 38.19 2.97
N SER A 302 2.60 37.46 4.07
CA SER A 302 1.79 37.95 5.20
C SER A 302 2.46 39.10 5.97
N GLN A 303 3.78 39.03 6.19
CA GLN A 303 4.53 40.01 6.96
C GLN A 303 4.85 41.25 6.14
N GLU A 304 5.35 41.07 4.92
CA GLU A 304 5.78 42.17 4.05
C GLU A 304 4.59 42.88 3.41
N GLY A 305 3.52 42.15 3.06
CA GLY A 305 2.26 42.74 2.63
C GLY A 305 1.65 43.64 3.70
N ALA A 306 1.63 43.21 4.97
CA ALA A 306 1.17 44.03 6.09
C ALA A 306 2.07 45.25 6.34
N ARG A 307 3.39 45.10 6.17
CA ARG A 307 4.37 46.19 6.32
C ARG A 307 4.20 47.26 5.24
N LEU A 308 4.11 46.86 3.97
CA LEU A 308 3.92 47.76 2.83
C LEU A 308 2.56 48.47 2.89
N PHE A 309 1.51 47.76 3.30
CA PHE A 309 0.17 48.34 3.48
C PHE A 309 0.17 49.42 4.59
N LYS A 310 0.84 49.16 5.71
CA LYS A 310 1.04 50.17 6.77
C LYS A 310 1.86 51.37 6.28
N GLN A 311 2.91 51.15 5.51
CA GLN A 311 3.71 52.24 4.92
C GLN A 311 2.90 53.09 3.92
N ASP A 312 2.07 52.48 3.09
CA ASP A 312 1.20 53.20 2.13
C ASP A 312 0.12 54.03 2.85
N ILE A 313 -0.52 53.47 3.89
CA ILE A 313 -1.45 54.24 4.74
C ILE A 313 -0.74 55.43 5.41
N THR A 314 0.46 55.21 5.93
CA THR A 314 1.25 56.27 6.59
C THR A 314 1.69 57.35 5.61
N ALA A 315 2.06 56.95 4.38
CA ALA A 315 2.43 57.88 3.32
C ALA A 315 1.23 58.72 2.84
N ARG A 316 0.06 58.11 2.64
CA ARG A 316 -1.18 58.82 2.23
C ARG A 316 -1.74 59.71 3.34
N GLY A 317 -1.55 59.35 4.60
CA GLY A 317 -1.94 60.15 5.76
C GLY A 317 -1.10 61.42 5.95
N LYS A 318 0.09 61.51 5.34
CA LYS A 318 0.96 62.70 5.35
C LYS A 318 0.69 63.69 4.20
N VAL A 319 -0.22 63.37 3.28
CA VAL A 319 -0.61 64.22 2.13
C VAL A 319 -1.96 64.92 2.39
N ARG A 320 -2.27 65.23 3.65
CA ARG A 320 -3.40 66.08 4.04
C ARG A 320 -2.92 67.31 4.77
#